data_AF-A0A539D404-F1
#
_entry.id   AF-A0A539D404-F1
#
_cell.length_a   1.000
_cell.length_b   1.000
_cell.length_c   1.000
_cell.angle_alpha   90.00
_cell.angle_beta   90.00
_cell.angle_gamma   90.00
#
_symmetry.space_group_name_H-M   'P 1'
#
loop_
_entity.id
_entity.type
_entity.pdbx_description
1 polymer ?
#
loop_
_entity_poly.entity_id
_entity_poly.type
_entity_poly.pdbx_seq_one_letter_code
_entity_poly.pdbx_strand_id
1 'polypeptide(L)'
;MDPNTDSTGQSLTELAVAWTPDAQTLERSRLLRFCRECGFGDDLDRFLEWSATDTAGFWDAAVRDLELEFLEPYSRVMDEGEGLPWRRW
;
A
#
# COMPACT_ATOMS: atom_id res chain seq x y z
N MET A 1 25.53 5.61 -30.97
CA MET A 1 25.72 5.91 -29.53
C MET A 1 24.34 5.90 -28.95
N ASP A 2 23.97 4.78 -28.34
CA ASP A 2 22.60 4.53 -27.91
C ASP A 2 22.28 5.36 -26.66
N PRO A 3 21.11 6.02 -26.58
CA PRO A 3 20.80 6.96 -25.50
C PRO A 3 20.53 6.30 -24.14
N ASN A 4 20.65 4.96 -24.02
CA ASN A 4 20.24 4.18 -22.85
C ASN A 4 21.39 3.38 -22.20
N THR A 5 22.64 3.79 -22.41
CA THR A 5 23.82 3.09 -21.89
C THR A 5 24.54 3.98 -20.88
N ASP A 6 24.68 3.51 -19.64
CA ASP A 6 25.51 4.17 -18.63
C ASP A 6 27.01 3.91 -18.90
N SER A 7 27.90 4.67 -18.27
CA SER A 7 29.36 4.73 -18.48
C SER A 7 30.12 3.40 -18.28
N THR A 8 29.42 2.34 -17.84
CA THR A 8 29.93 0.97 -17.66
C THR A 8 29.47 0.01 -18.79
N GLY A 9 28.68 0.46 -19.76
CA GLY A 9 28.20 -0.39 -20.86
C GLY A 9 27.03 -1.29 -20.50
N GLN A 10 26.46 -1.15 -19.29
CA GLN A 10 25.22 -1.84 -18.92
C GLN A 10 24.02 -1.10 -19.51
N SER A 11 23.19 -1.84 -20.23
CA SER A 11 21.95 -1.35 -20.82
C SER A 11 20.88 -1.26 -19.73
N LEU A 12 20.23 -0.10 -19.58
CA LEU A 12 19.09 0.10 -18.66
C LEU A 12 17.87 -0.79 -18.96
N THR A 13 17.92 -1.62 -20.01
CA THR A 13 16.95 -2.71 -20.27
C THR A 13 17.01 -3.87 -19.28
N GLU A 14 17.96 -3.87 -18.34
CA GLU A 14 18.17 -4.98 -17.38
C GLU A 14 17.29 -4.91 -16.11
N LEU A 15 16.34 -3.96 -16.01
CA LEU A 15 15.24 -4.03 -15.04
C LEU A 15 14.02 -4.73 -15.64
N ALA A 16 14.24 -5.88 -16.29
CA ALA A 16 13.13 -6.70 -16.77
C ALA A 16 12.31 -7.15 -15.55
N VAL A 17 10.99 -6.91 -15.59
CA VAL A 17 10.06 -7.37 -14.56
C VAL A 17 10.20 -8.89 -14.44
N ALA A 18 10.80 -9.37 -13.35
CA ALA A 18 11.14 -10.78 -13.17
C ALA A 18 9.90 -11.68 -13.07
N TRP A 19 8.75 -11.10 -12.72
CA TRP A 19 7.50 -11.80 -12.57
C TRP A 19 6.30 -10.83 -12.62
N THR A 20 5.22 -11.29 -13.24
CA THR A 20 3.92 -10.60 -13.27
C THR A 20 2.85 -11.59 -12.81
N PRO A 21 1.94 -11.21 -11.90
CA PRO A 21 0.86 -12.08 -11.46
C PRO A 21 -0.08 -12.45 -12.62
N ASP A 22 -0.56 -13.69 -12.61
CA ASP A 22 -1.64 -14.12 -13.50
C ASP A 22 -3.02 -13.70 -12.98
N ALA A 23 -4.05 -13.89 -13.81
CA ALA A 23 -5.43 -13.53 -13.46
C ALA A 23 -5.93 -14.26 -12.19
N GLN A 24 -5.53 -15.53 -11.99
CA GLN A 24 -5.93 -16.30 -10.82
C GLN A 24 -5.31 -15.71 -9.53
N THR A 25 -4.06 -15.26 -9.61
CA THR A 25 -3.34 -14.61 -8.52
C THR A 25 -4.00 -13.28 -8.16
N LEU A 26 -4.38 -12.48 -9.17
CA LEU A 26 -5.10 -11.22 -8.98
C LEU A 26 -6.49 -11.44 -8.35
N GLU A 27 -7.23 -12.44 -8.82
CA GLU A 27 -8.59 -12.75 -8.34
C GLU A 27 -8.59 -13.18 -6.86
N ARG A 28 -7.53 -13.87 -6.41
CA ARG A 28 -7.37 -14.33 -5.03
C ARG A 28 -6.66 -13.32 -4.11
N SER A 29 -6.26 -12.17 -4.64
CA SER A 29 -5.51 -11.17 -3.89
C SER A 29 -6.40 -10.47 -2.87
N ARG A 30 -6.14 -10.72 -1.58
CA ARG A 30 -6.79 -10.00 -0.48
C ARG A 30 -6.50 -8.50 -0.54
N LEU A 31 -5.29 -8.13 -0.96
CA LEU A 31 -4.89 -6.73 -1.11
C LEU A 31 -5.74 -6.01 -2.18
N LEU A 32 -5.97 -6.65 -3.33
CA LEU A 32 -6.80 -6.03 -4.38
C LEU A 32 -8.26 -5.94 -3.96
N ARG A 33 -8.79 -6.96 -3.26
CA ARG A 33 -10.12 -6.88 -2.65
C ARG A 33 -10.21 -5.67 -1.70
N PHE A 34 -9.26 -5.53 -0.78
CA PHE A 34 -9.22 -4.43 0.18
C PHE A 34 -9.08 -3.05 -0.50
N CYS A 35 -8.23 -2.95 -1.53
CA CYS A 35 -8.07 -1.74 -2.35
C CYS A 35 -9.39 -1.31 -3.01
N ARG A 36 -10.16 -2.28 -3.55
CA ARG A 36 -11.49 -2.06 -4.14
C ARG A 36 -12.51 -1.60 -3.09
N GLU A 37 -12.52 -2.22 -1.91
CA GLU A 37 -13.41 -1.86 -0.80
C GLU A 37 -13.12 -0.45 -0.26
N CYS A 38 -11.85 -0.02 -0.30
CA CYS A 38 -11.45 1.35 0.03
C CYS A 38 -11.78 2.37 -1.08
N GLY A 39 -12.35 1.95 -2.22
CA GLY A 39 -12.79 2.82 -3.30
C GLY A 39 -11.72 3.16 -4.37
N PHE A 40 -10.58 2.47 -4.36
CA PHE A 40 -9.48 2.71 -5.30
C PHE A 40 -9.50 1.78 -6.53
N GLY A 41 -10.41 0.80 -6.57
CA GLY A 41 -10.45 -0.18 -7.66
C GLY A 41 -9.16 -1.00 -7.72
N ASP A 42 -8.55 -1.09 -8.90
CA ASP A 42 -7.27 -1.78 -9.12
C ASP A 42 -6.06 -0.82 -9.16
N ASP A 43 -6.27 0.46 -8.82
CA ASP A 43 -5.23 1.50 -8.79
C ASP A 43 -4.42 1.42 -7.49
N LEU A 44 -3.44 0.50 -7.48
CA LEU A 44 -2.59 0.25 -6.31
C LEU A 44 -1.70 1.46 -5.98
N ASP A 45 -1.23 2.21 -6.97
CA ASP A 45 -0.34 3.35 -6.76
C ASP A 45 -1.06 4.45 -5.97
N ARG A 46 -2.29 4.77 -6.38
CA ARG A 46 -3.12 5.75 -5.67
C ARG A 46 -3.51 5.26 -4.27
N PHE A 47 -3.79 3.97 -4.12
CA PHE A 47 -4.06 3.38 -2.81
C PHE A 47 -2.84 3.50 -1.88
N LEU A 48 -1.63 3.23 -2.37
CA LEU A 48 -0.40 3.37 -1.60
C LEU A 48 -0.15 4.82 -1.18
N GLU A 49 -0.35 5.78 -2.10
CA GLU A 49 -0.24 7.21 -1.79
C GLU A 49 -1.24 7.63 -0.70
N TRP A 50 -2.50 7.20 -0.79
CA TRP A 50 -3.50 7.44 0.25
C TRP A 50 -3.09 6.81 1.58
N SER A 51 -2.65 5.55 1.59
CA SER A 51 -2.27 4.85 2.83
C SER A 51 -1.12 5.53 3.57
N ALA A 52 -0.20 6.15 2.83
CA ALA A 52 0.93 6.88 3.41
C ALA A 52 0.53 8.27 3.92
N THR A 53 -0.41 8.94 3.25
CA THR A 53 -0.84 10.30 3.59
C THR A 53 -1.90 10.33 4.70
N ASP A 54 -2.86 9.41 4.68
CA ASP A 54 -3.90 9.23 5.69
C ASP A 54 -3.71 7.90 6.44
N THR A 55 -2.64 7.86 7.25
CA THR A 55 -2.27 6.64 7.97
C THR A 55 -3.35 6.20 8.97
N ALA A 56 -4.08 7.15 9.57
CA ALA A 56 -5.14 6.83 10.53
C ALA A 56 -6.36 6.21 9.84
N GLY A 57 -6.81 6.79 8.71
CA GLY A 57 -7.89 6.23 7.90
C GLY A 57 -7.54 4.85 7.31
N PHE A 58 -6.28 4.67 6.90
CA PHE A 58 -5.78 3.37 6.45
C PHE A 58 -5.91 2.29 7.53
N TRP A 59 -5.42 2.56 8.75
CA TRP A 59 -5.46 1.57 9.82
C TRP A 59 -6.88 1.31 10.35
N ASP A 60 -7.76 2.31 10.36
CA ASP A 60 -9.18 2.10 10.67
C ASP A 60 -9.83 1.15 9.65
N ALA A 61 -9.57 1.37 8.35
CA ALA A 61 -10.05 0.50 7.30
C ALA A 61 -9.46 -0.91 7.39
N ALA A 62 -8.15 -1.02 7.66
CA ALA A 62 -7.46 -2.31 7.78
C ALA A 62 -7.96 -3.13 8.98
N VAL A 63 -8.19 -2.48 10.13
CA VAL A 63 -8.75 -3.12 11.32
C VAL A 63 -10.13 -3.71 11.03
N ARG A 64 -10.97 -2.98 10.29
CA ARG A 64 -12.30 -3.45 9.89
C ARG A 64 -12.23 -4.60 8.88
N ASP A 65 -11.36 -4.51 7.88
CA ASP A 65 -11.17 -5.57 6.87
C ASP A 65 -10.62 -6.87 7.49
N LEU A 66 -9.76 -6.74 8.50
CA LEU A 66 -9.19 -7.87 9.23
C LEU A 66 -10.11 -8.44 10.32
N GLU A 67 -11.28 -7.82 10.53
CA GLU A 67 -12.26 -8.21 11.56
C GLU A 67 -11.61 -8.34 12.95
N LEU A 68 -10.71 -7.42 13.29
CA LEU A 68 -10.02 -7.45 14.58
C LEU A 68 -10.98 -7.03 15.70
N GLU A 69 -11.35 -7.98 16.55
CA GLU A 69 -12.15 -7.73 17.75
C GLU A 69 -11.23 -7.29 18.91
N PHE A 70 -11.38 -6.05 19.36
CA PHE A 70 -10.68 -5.55 20.54
C PHE A 70 -11.52 -5.80 21.81
N LEU A 71 -10.85 -6.24 22.89
CA LEU A 71 -11.46 -6.46 24.20
C LEU A 71 -12.06 -5.17 24.80
N GLU A 72 -11.47 -4.01 24.48
CA GLU A 72 -12.03 -2.69 24.70
C GLU A 72 -12.01 -1.94 23.35
N PRO A 73 -13.12 -1.31 22.92
CA PRO A 73 -13.14 -0.56 21.67
C PRO A 73 -12.07 0.54 21.67
N TYR A 74 -11.22 0.59 20.65
CA TYR A 74 -10.27 1.68 20.52
C TYR A 74 -11.04 2.98 20.24
N SER A 75 -10.69 4.05 20.96
CA SER A 75 -11.33 5.36 20.78
C SER A 75 -10.65 6.22 19.70
N ARG A 76 -9.42 5.86 19.30
CA ARG A 76 -8.63 6.59 18.30
C ARG A 76 -7.54 5.68 17.71
N VAL A 77 -7.43 5.60 16.38
CA VAL A 77 -6.43 4.79 15.65
C VAL A 77 -5.02 5.42 15.68
N MET A 78 -4.94 6.74 15.86
CA MET A 78 -3.70 7.49 15.94
C MET A 78 -3.91 8.76 16.75
N ASP A 79 -3.17 8.96 17.83
CA ASP A 79 -3.20 10.22 18.58
C ASP A 79 -2.29 11.26 17.90
N GLU A 80 -2.90 12.21 17.18
CA GLU A 80 -2.19 13.24 16.39
C GLU A 80 -1.74 14.46 17.21
N GLY A 81 -1.99 14.47 18.53
CA GLY A 81 -1.91 15.68 19.37
C GLY A 81 -0.53 16.30 19.56
N GLU A 82 0.57 15.59 19.30
CA GLU A 82 1.92 16.07 19.63
C GLU A 82 2.91 16.09 18.43
N GLY A 83 2.49 15.68 17.23
CA GLY A 83 3.33 15.66 16.01
C GLY A 83 4.06 14.34 15.74
N LEU A 84 4.73 14.25 14.58
CA LEU A 84 5.38 13.03 14.01
C LEU A 84 6.16 12.14 15.02
N PRO A 85 6.99 12.68 15.94
CA PRO A 85 7.74 11.83 16.88
C PRO A 85 6.91 11.31 18.08
N TRP A 86 5.66 11.74 18.25
CA TRP A 86 4.84 11.45 19.43
C TRP A 86 3.55 10.69 19.08
N ARG A 87 3.46 10.10 17.88
CA ARG A 87 2.28 9.31 17.48
C ARG A 87 2.16 8.07 18.37
N ARG A 88 1.10 8.03 19.16
CA ARG A 88 0.67 6.85 19.92
C ARG A 88 -0.31 6.07 19.05
N TRP A 89 -0.07 4.78 18.92
CA TRP A 89 -0.86 3.81 18.16
C TRP A 89 -1.73 3.00 19.11
#